data_AF-L7Q108-F1
#
_entry.id   AF-L7Q108-F1
#
_cell.length_a   1.000
_cell.length_b   1.000
_cell.length_c   1.000
_cell.angle_alpha   90.00
_cell.angle_beta   90.00
_cell.angle_gamma   90.00
#
_symmetry.space_group_name_H-M   'P 1'
#
loop_
_entity.id
_entity.type
_entity.pdbx_description
1 polymer ?
#
loop_
_entity_poly.entity_id
_entity_poly.type
_entity_poly.pdbx_seq_one_letter_code
_entity_poly.pdbx_strand_id
1 'polypeptide(L)'
;ATTDKTAYKMEVTLGNDTYSKDVIVDYGNQKGQQLISSTNYINNEDLSRNMTVYVNQPKKTYTKETFVTNLTGYKFNPDAKNFKIYEVTDQNQFVDSFTPYTSKLKDVTGQFDVIYSNDNKTATVDLLNGQSSSDKQYIIQQVAYPDNSSTDNGKIDYTLETQNGKSSWSNSYSNVNGSSTANGDQKKYNL
;
A
#
# COMPACT_ATOMS: atom_id res chain seq x y z
N ALA A 1 8.01 5.26 17.03
CA ALA A 1 8.05 4.83 15.62
C ALA A 1 8.90 3.57 15.58
N THR A 2 8.48 2.56 14.84
CA THR A 2 9.33 1.37 14.65
C THR A 2 10.33 1.68 13.54
N THR A 3 11.61 1.60 13.89
CA THR A 3 12.75 1.98 13.05
C THR A 3 13.51 0.74 12.59
N ASP A 4 13.98 0.76 11.35
CA ASP A 4 14.79 -0.31 10.78
C ASP A 4 16.09 -0.50 11.56
N LYS A 5 16.57 -1.74 11.60
CA LYS A 5 17.83 -2.18 12.20
C LYS A 5 17.96 -1.83 13.68
N THR A 6 16.82 -1.64 14.35
CA THR A 6 16.73 -1.37 15.79
C THR A 6 16.32 -2.66 16.52
N ALA A 7 16.95 -2.93 17.66
CA ALA A 7 16.57 -4.04 18.53
C ALA A 7 15.33 -3.67 19.36
N TYR A 8 14.31 -4.53 19.34
CA TYR A 8 13.14 -4.42 20.21
C TYR A 8 13.06 -5.65 21.10
N LYS A 9 12.75 -5.41 22.38
CA LYS A 9 12.51 -6.48 23.35
C LYS A 9 11.16 -7.13 23.07
N MET A 10 11.19 -8.35 22.56
CA MET A 10 9.98 -9.16 22.36
C MET A 10 9.68 -9.87 23.68
N GLU A 11 8.61 -9.49 24.36
CA GLU A 11 8.24 -10.00 25.68
C GLU A 11 6.93 -10.77 25.63
N VAL A 12 6.87 -11.87 26.38
CA VAL A 12 5.65 -12.67 26.57
C VAL A 12 5.56 -13.16 28.01
N THR A 13 4.34 -13.18 28.55
CA THR A 13 4.03 -13.80 29.85
C THR A 13 3.03 -14.92 29.62
N LEU A 14 3.39 -16.14 29.97
CA LEU A 14 2.55 -17.33 29.84
C LEU A 14 2.24 -17.87 31.24
N GLY A 15 1.03 -17.61 31.73
CA GLY A 15 0.71 -17.84 33.14
C GLY A 15 1.55 -16.94 34.04
N ASN A 16 2.42 -17.55 34.86
CA ASN A 16 3.35 -16.82 35.73
C ASN A 16 4.78 -16.74 35.18
N ASP A 17 5.05 -17.34 34.02
CA ASP A 17 6.39 -17.39 33.44
C ASP A 17 6.57 -16.26 32.42
N THR A 18 7.56 -15.39 32.66
CA THR A 18 7.94 -14.30 31.76
C THR A 18 9.15 -14.69 30.94
N TYR A 19 9.11 -14.44 29.63
CA TYR A 19 10.24 -14.59 28.73
C TYR A 19 10.42 -13.35 27.87
N SER A 20 11.66 -12.98 27.59
CA SER A 20 11.97 -11.89 26.68
C SER A 20 13.20 -12.15 25.83
N LYS A 21 13.19 -11.68 24.58
CA LYS A 21 14.33 -11.71 23.69
C LYS A 21 14.40 -10.46 22.83
N ASP A 22 15.57 -9.85 22.76
CA ASP A 22 15.81 -8.76 21.82
C ASP A 22 15.89 -9.29 20.39
N VAL A 23 15.13 -8.64 19.50
CA VAL A 23 15.08 -8.97 18.07
C VAL A 23 15.34 -7.69 17.27
N ILE A 24 16.35 -7.74 16.39
CA ILE A 24 16.59 -6.67 15.42
C ILE A 24 15.59 -6.84 14.28
N VAL A 25 14.76 -5.83 14.05
CA VAL A 25 13.80 -5.79 12.95
C VAL A 25 14.35 -4.95 11.80
N ASP A 26 14.11 -5.37 10.56
CA ASP A 26 14.43 -4.61 9.35
C ASP A 26 13.29 -4.82 8.35
N TYR A 27 12.53 -3.76 8.11
CA TYR A 27 11.40 -3.71 7.19
C TYR A 27 11.83 -3.30 5.78
N GLY A 28 13.07 -2.84 5.61
CA GLY A 28 13.64 -2.49 4.32
C GLY A 28 13.12 -1.17 3.75
N ASN A 29 12.78 -0.18 4.59
CA ASN A 29 12.36 1.14 4.11
C ASN A 29 13.55 1.89 3.47
N GLN A 30 13.61 1.88 2.14
CA GLN A 30 14.59 2.62 1.37
C GLN A 30 14.19 4.10 1.25
N LYS A 31 14.46 4.91 2.29
CA LYS A 31 14.07 6.33 2.41
C LYS A 31 14.43 7.24 1.22
N GLY A 32 15.41 6.84 0.40
CA GLY A 32 15.80 7.55 -0.83
C GLY A 32 14.89 7.31 -2.04
N GLN A 33 13.98 6.32 -1.98
CA GLN A 33 13.03 6.01 -3.04
C GLN A 33 11.87 7.02 -3.05
N GLN A 34 11.50 7.50 -4.24
CA GLN A 34 10.33 8.37 -4.39
C GLN A 34 9.00 7.62 -4.28
N LEU A 35 9.03 6.30 -4.46
CA LEU A 35 7.88 5.43 -4.32
C LEU A 35 8.36 4.12 -3.69
N ILE A 36 7.80 3.77 -2.54
CA ILE A 36 8.01 2.48 -1.89
C ILE A 36 6.73 2.07 -1.18
N SER A 37 6.47 0.78 -1.11
CA SER A 37 5.30 0.26 -0.43
C SER A 37 5.61 -1.04 0.30
N SER A 38 4.75 -1.35 1.27
CA SER A 38 4.77 -2.61 1.99
C SER A 38 3.36 -2.99 2.42
N THR A 39 3.19 -4.28 2.71
CA THR A 39 1.99 -4.78 3.40
C THR A 39 2.04 -4.30 4.85
N ASN A 40 1.05 -3.51 5.26
CA ASN A 40 0.88 -3.14 6.67
C ASN A 40 0.41 -4.38 7.47
N TYR A 41 -0.66 -5.01 7.00
CA TYR A 41 -1.12 -6.31 7.49
C TYR A 41 -2.00 -7.00 6.45
N ILE A 42 -2.23 -8.30 6.65
CA ILE A 42 -3.27 -9.06 5.95
C ILE A 42 -4.38 -9.29 6.97
N ASN A 43 -5.62 -8.93 6.63
CA ASN A 43 -6.75 -9.14 7.52
C ASN A 43 -7.01 -10.66 7.65
N ASN A 44 -7.34 -11.12 8.87
CA ASN A 44 -7.47 -12.53 9.17
C ASN A 44 -8.82 -13.11 8.71
N GLU A 45 -9.86 -12.29 8.64
CA GLU A 45 -11.24 -12.70 8.34
C GLU A 45 -11.51 -12.75 6.83
N ASP A 46 -11.02 -11.76 6.09
CA ASP A 46 -11.30 -11.59 4.65
C ASP A 46 -10.06 -11.67 3.76
N LEU A 47 -8.87 -11.88 4.34
CA LEU A 47 -7.58 -11.98 3.65
C LEU A 47 -7.22 -10.73 2.84
N SER A 48 -7.87 -9.60 3.09
CA SER A 48 -7.57 -8.34 2.40
C SER A 48 -6.17 -7.84 2.74
N ARG A 49 -5.48 -7.36 1.71
CA ARG A 49 -4.16 -6.74 1.83
C ARG A 49 -4.35 -5.29 2.21
N ASN A 50 -3.97 -4.96 3.44
CA ASN A 50 -3.96 -3.61 3.93
C ASN A 50 -2.56 -3.05 3.67
N MET A 51 -2.48 -2.13 2.71
CA MET A 51 -1.23 -1.65 2.15
C MET A 51 -0.91 -0.25 2.68
N THR A 52 0.38 0.04 2.81
CA THR A 52 0.89 1.39 3.02
C THR A 52 1.90 1.71 1.93
N VAL A 53 1.72 2.86 1.30
CA VAL A 53 2.60 3.39 0.26
C VAL A 53 3.15 4.73 0.72
N TYR A 54 4.45 4.90 0.62
CA TYR A 54 5.12 6.17 0.84
C TYR A 54 5.48 6.80 -0.49
N VAL A 55 4.99 8.01 -0.71
CA VAL A 55 5.24 8.81 -1.90
C VAL A 55 6.07 10.01 -1.49
N ASN A 56 7.16 10.22 -2.23
CA ASN A 56 8.06 11.35 -2.10
C ASN A 56 8.72 11.49 -0.71
N GLN A 57 9.14 10.38 -0.08
CA GLN A 57 9.98 10.45 1.13
C GLN A 57 11.20 11.39 1.01
N PRO A 58 11.88 11.50 -0.16
CA PRO A 58 13.00 12.43 -0.35
C PRO A 58 12.61 13.91 -0.51
N LYS A 59 11.31 14.24 -0.52
CA LYS A 59 10.77 15.61 -0.64
C LYS A 59 11.27 16.37 -1.88
N LYS A 60 11.19 15.72 -3.04
CA LYS A 60 11.47 16.33 -4.35
C LYS A 60 10.27 17.16 -4.82
N THR A 61 10.51 18.10 -5.73
CA THR A 61 9.45 18.84 -6.41
C THR A 61 9.09 18.18 -7.75
N TYR A 62 7.81 17.96 -7.97
CA TYR A 62 7.25 17.37 -9.17
C TYR A 62 6.36 18.35 -9.93
N THR A 63 6.44 18.32 -11.26
CA THR A 63 5.55 19.06 -12.18
C THR A 63 4.62 18.12 -12.97
N LYS A 64 4.73 16.82 -12.70
CA LYS A 64 3.79 15.74 -13.04
C LYS A 64 3.87 14.74 -11.89
N GLU A 65 2.74 14.26 -11.36
CA GLU A 65 2.75 13.33 -10.22
C GLU A 65 1.54 12.39 -10.27
N THR A 66 1.54 11.46 -11.23
CA THR A 66 0.44 10.50 -11.39
C THR A 66 0.75 9.19 -10.67
N PHE A 67 -0.01 8.88 -9.64
CA PHE A 67 0.09 7.65 -8.88
C PHE A 67 -0.92 6.62 -9.40
N VAL A 68 -0.46 5.40 -9.66
CA VAL A 68 -1.31 4.29 -10.13
C VAL A 68 -1.02 3.04 -9.31
N THR A 69 -2.08 2.36 -8.90
CA THR A 69 -2.02 1.00 -8.35
C THR A 69 -2.72 0.04 -9.30
N ASN A 70 -2.08 -1.09 -9.61
CA ASN A 70 -2.65 -2.19 -10.38
C ASN A 70 -2.66 -3.48 -9.55
N LEU A 71 -3.79 -4.19 -9.59
CA LEU A 71 -4.05 -5.40 -8.82
C LEU A 71 -4.13 -6.62 -9.74
N THR A 72 -3.42 -7.68 -9.38
CA THR A 72 -3.53 -9.02 -9.98
C THR A 72 -3.96 -10.00 -8.89
N GLY A 73 -5.11 -10.65 -9.05
CA GLY A 73 -5.70 -11.53 -8.04
C GLY A 73 -6.50 -10.80 -6.95
N TYR A 74 -6.63 -9.47 -7.05
CA TYR A 74 -7.39 -8.65 -6.10
C TYR A 74 -8.28 -7.62 -6.81
N LYS A 75 -9.18 -6.99 -6.04
CA LYS A 75 -9.99 -5.83 -6.41
C LYS A 75 -10.07 -4.81 -5.28
N PHE A 76 -10.26 -3.55 -5.65
CA PHE A 76 -10.71 -2.50 -4.75
C PHE A 76 -12.22 -2.60 -4.52
N ASN A 77 -12.66 -2.12 -3.35
CA ASN A 77 -14.07 -1.85 -3.08
C ASN A 77 -14.25 -0.33 -2.92
N PRO A 78 -14.64 0.41 -3.98
CA PRO A 78 -14.83 1.86 -3.91
C PRO A 78 -15.84 2.30 -2.83
N ASP A 79 -16.86 1.48 -2.56
CA ASP A 79 -17.92 1.80 -1.59
C ASP A 79 -17.43 1.73 -0.13
N ALA A 80 -16.34 1.00 0.13
CA ALA A 80 -15.75 0.87 1.47
C ALA A 80 -15.01 2.14 1.93
N LYS A 81 -14.74 3.10 1.02
CA LYS A 81 -14.06 4.39 1.31
C LYS A 81 -12.75 4.23 2.10
N ASN A 82 -12.03 3.15 1.84
CA ASN A 82 -10.81 2.73 2.55
C ASN A 82 -9.51 2.96 1.75
N PHE A 83 -9.59 3.66 0.63
CA PHE A 83 -8.44 4.32 0.01
C PHE A 83 -8.24 5.68 0.69
N LYS A 84 -7.15 5.82 1.45
CA LYS A 84 -6.85 7.01 2.26
C LYS A 84 -5.54 7.65 1.82
N ILE A 85 -5.55 8.97 1.69
CA ILE A 85 -4.38 9.78 1.35
C ILE A 85 -4.14 10.74 2.49
N TYR A 86 -2.95 10.67 3.07
CA TYR A 86 -2.53 11.54 4.15
C TYR A 86 -1.35 12.40 3.70
N GLU A 87 -1.44 13.71 3.92
CA GLU A 87 -0.32 14.63 3.74
C GLU A 87 0.60 14.55 4.96
N VAL A 88 1.88 14.31 4.70
CA VAL A 88 2.91 14.25 5.74
C VAL A 88 3.36 15.66 6.10
N THR A 89 3.34 15.96 7.40
CA THR A 89 3.74 17.24 7.97
C THR A 89 5.06 17.16 8.74
N ASP A 90 5.51 15.94 9.09
CA ASP A 90 6.76 15.67 9.80
C ASP A 90 7.38 14.36 9.26
N GLN A 91 8.67 14.36 8.93
CA GLN A 91 9.36 13.20 8.35
C GLN A 91 9.27 11.95 9.25
N ASN A 92 9.14 12.10 10.57
CA ASN A 92 8.99 11.00 11.52
C ASN A 92 7.64 10.26 11.39
N GLN A 93 6.68 10.81 10.63
CA GLN A 93 5.43 10.13 10.30
C GLN A 93 5.66 8.97 9.31
N PHE A 94 6.73 9.01 8.52
CA PHE A 94 7.22 7.87 7.77
C PHE A 94 7.97 6.91 8.71
N VAL A 95 7.23 5.96 9.28
CA VAL A 95 7.80 4.92 10.13
C VAL A 95 8.29 3.77 9.27
N ASP A 96 9.44 3.17 9.61
CA ASP A 96 10.04 2.16 8.73
C ASP A 96 9.20 0.87 8.65
N SER A 97 8.34 0.61 9.64
CA SER A 97 7.43 -0.56 9.63
C SER A 97 6.23 -0.45 8.69
N PHE A 98 6.04 0.68 8.00
CA PHE A 98 4.86 0.92 7.15
C PHE A 98 3.52 0.86 7.91
N THR A 99 3.53 0.96 9.24
CA THR A 99 2.35 1.02 10.11
C THR A 99 2.29 2.38 10.83
N PRO A 100 2.01 3.48 10.11
CA PRO A 100 2.01 4.81 10.70
C PRO A 100 0.81 5.03 11.63
N TYR A 101 0.98 5.92 12.61
CA TYR A 101 -0.11 6.35 13.49
C TYR A 101 -1.04 7.32 12.74
N THR A 102 -2.04 6.79 12.05
CA THR A 102 -2.96 7.55 11.20
C THR A 102 -3.68 8.69 11.91
N SER A 103 -3.96 8.55 13.21
CA SER A 103 -4.57 9.60 14.05
C SER A 103 -3.74 10.89 14.17
N LYS A 104 -2.45 10.84 13.84
CA LYS A 104 -1.53 11.99 13.83
C LYS A 104 -1.26 12.52 12.42
N LEU A 105 -1.87 11.92 11.41
CA LEU A 105 -1.69 12.32 10.02
C LEU A 105 -2.81 13.27 9.58
N LYS A 106 -2.49 14.17 8.65
CA LYS A 106 -3.47 15.05 8.04
C LYS A 106 -4.18 14.30 6.91
N ASP A 107 -5.40 13.85 7.15
CA ASP A 107 -6.23 13.22 6.11
C ASP A 107 -6.64 14.27 5.07
N VAL A 108 -6.23 14.04 3.82
CA VAL A 108 -6.52 14.87 2.65
C VAL A 108 -7.28 14.09 1.58
N THR A 109 -7.79 12.89 1.90
CA THR A 109 -8.46 11.98 0.95
C THR A 109 -9.55 12.69 0.14
N GLY A 110 -10.39 13.50 0.80
CA GLY A 110 -11.49 14.22 0.14
C GLY A 110 -11.08 15.35 -0.80
N GLN A 111 -9.78 15.64 -0.91
CA GLN A 111 -9.25 16.64 -1.83
C GLN A 111 -8.85 16.03 -3.18
N PHE A 112 -8.67 14.72 -3.26
CA PHE A 112 -8.19 14.02 -4.45
C PHE A 112 -9.32 13.23 -5.10
N ASP A 113 -9.27 13.13 -6.42
CA ASP A 113 -10.10 12.20 -7.18
C ASP A 113 -9.36 10.86 -7.33
N VAL A 114 -9.99 9.78 -6.85
CA VAL A 114 -9.47 8.42 -6.99
C VAL A 114 -10.28 7.70 -8.05
N ILE A 115 -9.70 7.56 -9.24
CA ILE A 115 -10.37 7.00 -10.40
C ILE A 115 -10.14 5.49 -10.43
N TYR A 116 -11.20 4.73 -10.20
CA TYR A 116 -11.18 3.27 -10.31
C TYR A 116 -11.53 2.84 -11.74
N SER A 117 -10.79 1.85 -12.25
CA SER A 117 -10.97 1.31 -13.60
C SER A 117 -10.56 -0.15 -13.66
N ASN A 118 -10.71 -0.78 -14.84
CA ASN A 118 -10.32 -2.16 -15.09
C ASN A 118 -10.97 -3.13 -14.08
N ASP A 119 -12.30 -3.07 -13.94
CA ASP A 119 -13.05 -3.93 -13.00
C ASP A 119 -12.55 -3.79 -11.55
N ASN A 120 -12.35 -2.53 -11.13
CA ASN A 120 -11.79 -2.14 -9.83
C ASN A 120 -10.40 -2.74 -9.53
N LYS A 121 -9.63 -3.09 -10.56
CA LYS A 121 -8.24 -3.57 -10.41
C LYS A 121 -7.21 -2.47 -10.56
N THR A 122 -7.60 -1.30 -11.05
CA THR A 122 -6.71 -0.17 -11.21
C THR A 122 -7.28 1.05 -10.48
N ALA A 123 -6.45 1.70 -9.68
CA ALA A 123 -6.76 3.00 -9.06
C ALA A 123 -5.72 4.02 -9.50
N THR A 124 -6.17 5.16 -10.01
CA THR A 124 -5.33 6.26 -10.49
C THR A 124 -5.65 7.53 -9.72
N VAL A 125 -4.61 8.25 -9.29
CA VAL A 125 -4.71 9.52 -8.58
C VAL A 125 -3.71 10.51 -9.17
N ASP A 126 -4.16 11.72 -9.52
CA ASP A 126 -3.27 12.84 -9.81
C ASP A 126 -2.90 13.56 -8.50
N LEU A 127 -1.66 13.38 -8.03
CA LEU A 127 -1.19 13.93 -6.77
C LEU A 127 -0.79 15.42 -6.86
N LEU A 128 -0.72 15.99 -8.08
CA LEU A 128 -0.62 17.44 -8.25
C LEU A 128 -1.92 18.15 -7.88
N ASN A 129 -3.05 17.47 -8.06
CA ASN A 129 -4.38 17.96 -7.73
C ASN A 129 -4.65 19.39 -8.26
N GLY A 130 -4.39 19.59 -9.56
CA GLY A 130 -4.59 20.86 -10.25
C GLY A 130 -3.52 21.94 -9.98
N GLN A 131 -2.52 21.68 -9.15
CA GLN A 131 -1.37 22.57 -8.98
C GLN A 131 -0.36 22.41 -10.12
N SER A 132 0.42 23.47 -10.40
CA SER A 132 1.49 23.42 -11.41
C SER A 132 2.71 22.60 -10.95
N SER A 133 2.89 22.46 -9.64
CA SER A 133 3.93 21.62 -9.03
C SER A 133 3.57 21.24 -7.59
N SER A 134 4.22 20.20 -7.07
CA SER A 134 4.04 19.69 -5.70
C SER A 134 5.39 19.23 -5.14
N ASP A 135 5.72 19.65 -3.93
CA ASP A 135 6.79 19.08 -3.10
C ASP A 135 6.22 18.28 -1.90
N LYS A 136 4.91 18.04 -1.92
CA LYS A 136 4.20 17.36 -0.85
C LYS A 136 4.65 15.90 -0.76
N GLN A 137 4.50 15.37 0.44
CA GLN A 137 4.85 14.01 0.77
C GLN A 137 3.58 13.32 1.25
N TYR A 138 3.36 12.08 0.83
CA TYR A 138 2.11 11.38 1.12
C TYR A 138 2.34 9.98 1.68
N ILE A 139 1.47 9.63 2.62
CA ILE A 139 1.21 8.25 3.02
C ILE A 139 -0.13 7.86 2.41
N ILE A 140 -0.17 6.81 1.62
CA ILE A 140 -1.39 6.29 1.02
C ILE A 140 -1.67 4.91 1.60
N GLN A 141 -2.85 4.72 2.18
CA GLN A 141 -3.31 3.42 2.66
C GLN A 141 -4.45 2.91 1.80
N GLN A 142 -4.43 1.61 1.53
CA GLN A 142 -5.37 0.96 0.61
C GLN A 142 -5.75 -0.42 1.13
N VAL A 143 -6.91 -0.90 0.71
CA VAL A 143 -7.36 -2.27 0.96
C VAL A 143 -7.64 -2.95 -0.36
N ALA A 144 -6.97 -4.07 -0.61
CA ALA A 144 -7.17 -4.91 -1.79
C ALA A 144 -7.73 -6.27 -1.37
N TYR A 145 -8.92 -6.61 -1.86
CA TYR A 145 -9.65 -7.83 -1.52
C TYR A 145 -9.34 -8.93 -2.53
N PRO A 146 -9.08 -10.19 -2.12
CA PRO A 146 -8.93 -11.30 -3.04
C PRO A 146 -10.10 -11.42 -4.03
N ASP A 147 -9.81 -11.78 -5.28
CA ASP A 147 -10.84 -11.96 -6.31
C ASP A 147 -11.88 -13.05 -5.95
N ASN A 148 -11.47 -14.03 -5.14
CA ASN A 148 -12.29 -15.13 -4.67
C ASN A 148 -11.67 -15.71 -3.38
N SER A 149 -12.31 -16.74 -2.81
CA SER A 149 -11.85 -17.41 -1.58
C SER A 149 -10.94 -18.61 -1.80
N SER A 150 -10.63 -19.00 -3.05
CA SER A 150 -9.83 -20.21 -3.33
C SER A 150 -8.33 -19.99 -3.20
N THR A 151 -7.88 -18.74 -3.36
CA THR A 151 -6.48 -18.35 -3.18
C THR A 151 -6.41 -16.87 -2.84
N ASP A 152 -5.36 -16.52 -2.10
CA ASP A 152 -4.98 -15.16 -1.80
C ASP A 152 -3.63 -14.78 -2.44
N ASN A 153 -3.12 -15.63 -3.34
CA ASN A 153 -1.96 -15.32 -4.17
C ASN A 153 -2.30 -14.23 -5.18
N GLY A 154 -1.31 -13.39 -5.46
CA GLY A 154 -1.48 -12.28 -6.38
C GLY A 154 -0.33 -11.31 -6.32
N LYS A 155 -0.54 -10.14 -6.92
CA LYS A 155 0.45 -9.08 -6.99
C LYS A 155 -0.21 -7.72 -6.95
N ILE A 156 0.44 -6.78 -6.28
CA ILE A 156 0.05 -5.38 -6.24
C ILE A 156 1.22 -4.56 -6.76
N ASP A 157 1.00 -3.91 -7.90
CA ASP A 157 1.98 -3.09 -8.61
C ASP A 157 1.65 -1.60 -8.44
N TYR A 158 2.64 -0.83 -7.99
CA TYR A 158 2.54 0.61 -7.81
C TYR A 158 3.44 1.32 -8.80
N THR A 159 2.96 2.43 -9.35
CA THR A 159 3.77 3.29 -10.19
C THR A 159 3.53 4.77 -9.89
N LEU A 160 4.60 5.56 -9.94
CA LEU A 160 4.57 7.00 -9.82
C LEU A 160 5.21 7.57 -11.08
N GLU A 161 4.41 8.21 -11.92
CA GLU A 161 4.89 8.88 -13.12
C GLU A 161 5.11 10.36 -12.84
N THR A 162 6.33 10.82 -13.12
CA THR A 162 6.78 12.18 -12.87
C THR A 162 7.37 12.81 -14.13
N GLN A 163 7.77 14.09 -14.07
CA GLN A 163 8.49 14.74 -15.17
C GLN A 163 9.83 14.06 -15.50
N ASN A 164 10.39 13.29 -14.56
CA ASN A 164 11.67 12.59 -14.71
C ASN A 164 11.50 11.12 -15.16
N GLY A 165 10.27 10.70 -15.50
CA GLY A 165 9.94 9.33 -15.87
C GLY A 165 9.17 8.59 -14.77
N LYS A 166 9.17 7.25 -14.87
CA LYS A 166 8.29 6.37 -14.10
C LYS A 166 9.09 5.56 -13.07
N SER A 167 8.69 5.62 -11.80
CA SER A 167 9.13 4.69 -10.77
C SER A 167 8.07 3.63 -10.52
N SER A 168 8.52 2.45 -10.08
CA SER A 168 7.65 1.34 -9.73
C SER A 168 8.11 0.63 -8.46
N TRP A 169 7.14 0.07 -7.75
CA TRP A 169 7.37 -0.83 -6.62
C TRP A 169 6.28 -1.90 -6.63
N SER A 170 6.58 -3.13 -6.21
CA SER A 170 5.62 -4.23 -6.27
C SER A 170 5.65 -5.10 -5.03
N ASN A 171 4.48 -5.62 -4.63
CA ASN A 171 4.33 -6.56 -3.54
C ASN A 171 3.70 -7.83 -4.11
N SER A 172 4.37 -8.96 -3.94
CA SER A 172 3.92 -10.25 -4.46
C SER A 172 3.52 -11.17 -3.31
N TYR A 173 2.44 -11.90 -3.50
CA TYR A 173 1.92 -12.86 -2.53
C TYR A 173 1.87 -14.22 -3.22
N SER A 174 2.71 -15.14 -2.76
CA SER A 174 2.85 -16.49 -3.31
C SER A 174 3.07 -17.46 -2.16
N ASN A 175 2.00 -18.14 -1.75
CA ASN A 175 2.01 -19.14 -0.69
C ASN A 175 2.52 -20.49 -1.21
N VAL A 176 2.85 -21.40 -0.29
CA VAL A 176 3.43 -22.73 -0.58
C VAL A 176 2.46 -23.70 -1.24
N ASN A 177 1.16 -23.40 -1.24
CA ASN A 177 0.12 -24.30 -1.75
C ASN A 177 -0.07 -24.19 -3.27
N GLY A 178 0.49 -23.14 -3.90
CA GLY A 178 0.29 -22.85 -5.32
C GLY A 178 -1.14 -22.40 -5.64
N SER A 179 -1.33 -21.76 -6.78
CA SER A 179 -2.67 -21.39 -7.25
C SER A 179 -2.70 -21.06 -8.74
N SER A 180 -3.90 -21.12 -9.32
CA SER A 180 -4.17 -20.68 -10.70
C SER A 180 -5.46 -19.87 -10.74
N THR A 181 -5.53 -18.90 -11.65
CA THR A 181 -6.76 -18.14 -11.96
C THR A 181 -6.91 -18.02 -13.47
N ALA A 182 -8.15 -17.95 -13.96
CA ALA A 182 -8.48 -17.75 -15.36
C ALA A 182 -9.76 -16.91 -15.47
N ASN A 183 -9.83 -16.07 -16.51
CA ASN A 183 -11.03 -15.30 -16.86
C ASN A 183 -11.41 -15.62 -18.31
N GLY A 184 -12.69 -15.46 -18.65
CA GLY A 184 -13.19 -15.64 -20.01
C GLY A 184 -14.56 -15.00 -20.20
N ASP A 185 -14.97 -14.84 -21.45
CA ASP A 185 -16.27 -14.29 -21.79
C ASP A 185 -17.37 -15.36 -21.70
N GLN A 186 -18.46 -15.07 -21.00
CA GLN A 186 -19.63 -15.96 -20.97
C GLN A 186 -20.25 -16.01 -22.38
N LYS A 187 -20.48 -17.22 -22.91
CA LYS A 187 -21.09 -17.41 -24.24
C LYS A 187 -22.45 -16.72 -24.30
N LYS A 188 -22.66 -15.92 -25.35
CA LYS A 188 -23.84 -15.06 -25.52
C LYS A 188 -25.06 -15.78 -26.13
N TYR A 189 -24.92 -17.04 -26.56
CA TYR A 189 -26.01 -17.82 -27.18
C TYR A 189 -25.94 -19.30 -26.80
N ASN A 190 -27.10 -19.90 -26.54
CA ASN A 190 -27.34 -21.34 -26.57
C ASN A 190 -27.79 -21.72 -28.00
N LEU A 191 -27.21 -22.78 -28.56
CA LEU A 191 -27.67 -23.43 -29.80
C LEU A 191 -28.97 -24.19 -29.54
#